data_AF-A0AAP0F8N4-F1
#
_entry.id   AF-A0AAP0F8N4-F1
#
_cell.length_a   1.000
_cell.length_b   1.000
_cell.length_c   1.000
_cell.angle_alpha   90.00
_cell.angle_beta   90.00
_cell.angle_gamma   90.00
#
_symmetry.space_group_name_H-M   'P 1'
#
loop_
_entity.id
_entity.type
_entity.pdbx_description
1 polymer ?
#
loop_
_entity_poly.entity_id
_entity_poly.type
_entity_poly.pdbx_seq_one_letter_code
_entity_poly.pdbx_strand_id
1 'polypeptide(L)'
;MRRGMGSEGPLQAVQVYRHLLKAVKKHVGKEDYKRHFTDHITQEFRKTADLSSVLQKINLARDYTFMLNSIHHHKDLLFSYNIAVDRSDEVTRTLRKSAASVGLQLPDVYQS
;
A
#
# COMPACT_ATOMS: atom_id res chain seq x y z
N MET A 1 35.42 20.71 4.18
CA MET A 1 35.38 19.38 4.82
C MET A 1 34.34 18.52 4.11
N ARG A 2 34.77 17.49 3.35
CA ARG A 2 33.85 16.55 2.68
C ARG A 2 33.34 15.55 3.72
N ARG A 3 32.06 15.64 4.07
CA ARG A 3 31.36 14.67 4.93
C ARG A 3 31.29 13.34 4.18
N GLY A 4 31.74 12.27 4.82
CA GLY A 4 31.81 10.92 4.24
C GLY A 4 30.43 10.43 3.80
N MET A 5 30.25 10.25 2.49
CA MET A 5 29.08 9.63 1.85
C MET A 5 29.44 8.23 1.31
N GLY A 6 30.33 7.50 1.99
CA GLY A 6 30.87 6.23 1.50
C GLY A 6 30.17 4.96 2.01
N SER A 7 29.38 5.05 3.09
CA SER A 7 28.94 3.87 3.86
C SER A 7 27.45 3.84 4.24
N GLU A 8 26.67 4.88 3.91
CA GLU A 8 25.24 4.97 4.31
C GLU A 8 24.26 4.46 3.24
N GLY A 9 24.67 4.37 1.98
CA GLY A 9 23.79 3.99 0.86
C GLY A 9 23.12 2.60 1.01
N PRO A 10 23.86 1.53 1.35
CA PRO A 10 23.28 0.19 1.48
C PRO A 10 22.34 0.06 2.68
N LEU A 11 22.70 0.66 3.81
CA LEU A 11 21.90 0.64 5.04
C LEU A 11 20.58 1.42 4.84
N GLN A 12 20.64 2.54 4.13
CA GLN A 12 19.47 3.34 3.79
C GLN A 12 18.52 2.59 2.84
N ALA A 13 19.05 1.89 1.84
CA ALA A 13 18.26 1.08 0.91
C ALA A 13 17.47 -0.04 1.62
N VAL A 14 18.12 -0.74 2.55
CA VAL A 14 17.47 -1.80 3.35
C VAL A 14 16.37 -1.23 4.25
N GLN A 15 16.59 -0.06 4.83
CA GLN A 15 15.58 0.60 5.66
C GLN A 15 14.36 1.02 4.82
N VAL A 16 14.58 1.65 3.67
CA VAL A 16 13.51 2.04 2.74
C VAL A 16 12.71 0.82 2.29
N TYR A 17 13.39 -0.27 1.92
CA TYR A 17 12.75 -1.54 1.56
C TYR A 17 11.83 -2.06 2.68
N ARG A 18 12.34 -2.10 3.93
CA ARG A 18 11.55 -2.56 5.09
C ARG A 18 10.34 -1.68 5.35
N HIS A 19 10.51 -0.36 5.28
CA HIS A 19 9.42 0.60 5.50
C HIS A 19 8.34 0.49 4.41
N LEU A 20 8.75 0.39 3.14
CA LEU A 20 7.84 0.21 2.02
C LEU A 20 7.02 -1.07 2.16
N LEU A 21 7.69 -2.20 2.42
CA LEU A 21 6.99 -3.47 2.64
C LEU A 21 6.00 -3.40 3.80
N LYS A 22 6.38 -2.75 4.91
CA LYS A 22 5.48 -2.58 6.07
C LYS A 22 4.26 -1.75 5.71
N ALA A 23 4.45 -0.62 5.02
CA ALA A 23 3.35 0.27 4.62
C ALA A 23 2.39 -0.42 3.64
N VAL A 24 2.93 -1.06 2.62
CA VAL A 24 2.15 -1.84 1.63
C VAL A 24 1.35 -2.95 2.30
N LYS A 25 2.00 -3.76 3.16
CA LYS A 25 1.33 -4.86 3.86
C LYS A 25 0.19 -4.39 4.77
N LYS A 26 0.27 -3.14 5.26
CA LYS A 26 -0.73 -2.52 6.13
C LYS A 26 -1.89 -1.91 5.33
N HIS A 27 -1.62 -1.35 4.14
CA HIS A 27 -2.53 -0.40 3.51
C HIS A 27 -3.10 -0.81 2.14
N VAL A 28 -2.49 -1.73 1.39
CA VAL A 28 -2.84 -1.97 -0.04
C VAL A 28 -3.89 -3.07 -0.27
N GLY A 29 -4.22 -3.93 0.71
CA GLY A 29 -5.40 -4.79 0.61
C GLY A 29 -5.25 -6.25 1.07
N LYS A 30 -6.37 -6.98 1.00
CA LYS A 30 -6.57 -8.38 1.48
C LYS A 30 -5.79 -9.41 0.64
N GLU A 31 -5.62 -10.60 1.23
CA GLU A 31 -4.44 -11.48 1.12
C GLU A 31 -3.94 -11.85 -0.28
N ASP A 32 -4.83 -11.98 -1.28
CA ASP A 32 -4.44 -12.52 -2.59
C ASP A 32 -3.59 -11.55 -3.42
N TYR A 33 -3.97 -10.26 -3.47
CA TYR A 33 -3.22 -9.24 -4.21
C TYR A 33 -1.96 -8.76 -3.47
N LYS A 34 -1.93 -8.97 -2.15
CA LYS A 34 -0.83 -8.55 -1.28
C LYS A 34 0.46 -9.27 -1.62
N ARG A 35 0.40 -10.57 -1.94
CA ARG A 35 1.59 -11.38 -2.29
C ARG A 35 2.25 -10.87 -3.56
N HIS A 36 1.48 -10.72 -4.64
CA HIS A 36 1.99 -10.24 -5.92
C HIS A 36 2.69 -8.88 -5.81
N PHE A 37 2.12 -7.96 -5.04
CA PHE A 37 2.70 -6.63 -4.88
C PHE A 37 3.97 -6.64 -4.02
N THR A 38 4.00 -7.42 -2.93
CA THR A 38 5.22 -7.56 -2.12
C THR A 38 6.33 -8.28 -2.88
N ASP A 39 5.99 -9.29 -3.68
CA ASP A 39 6.95 -10.02 -4.51
C ASP A 39 7.53 -9.11 -5.59
N HIS A 40 6.70 -8.28 -6.23
CA HIS A 40 7.15 -7.28 -7.17
C HIS A 40 8.14 -6.30 -6.54
N ILE A 41 7.86 -5.78 -5.34
CA ILE A 41 8.78 -4.90 -4.61
C ILE A 41 10.11 -5.63 -4.32
N THR A 42 10.05 -6.87 -3.83
CA THR A 42 11.25 -7.67 -3.57
C THR A 42 12.07 -7.89 -4.84
N GLN A 43 11.42 -8.14 -5.98
CA GLN A 43 12.10 -8.28 -7.26
C GLN A 43 12.76 -6.98 -7.71
N GLU A 44 12.07 -5.83 -7.61
CA GLU A 44 12.63 -4.53 -7.96
C GLU A 44 13.86 -4.17 -7.13
N PHE A 45 13.86 -4.44 -5.83
CA PHE A 45 15.02 -4.18 -4.96
C PHE A 45 16.18 -5.15 -5.17
N ARG A 46 15.95 -6.29 -5.85
CA ARG A 46 17.00 -7.26 -6.21
C ARG A 46 17.62 -6.98 -7.58
N LYS A 47 16.98 -6.17 -8.43
CA LYS A 47 17.51 -5.83 -9.76
C LYS A 47 18.79 -5.01 -9.63
N THR A 48 19.83 -5.43 -10.34
CA THR A 48 21.06 -4.66 -10.51
C THR A 48 20.82 -3.54 -11.53
N ALA A 49 21.14 -2.31 -11.16
CA ALA A 49 21.09 -1.13 -12.04
C ALA A 49 22.30 -0.24 -11.76
N ASP A 50 22.51 0.78 -12.60
CA ASP A 50 23.52 1.80 -12.35
C ASP A 50 23.21 2.58 -11.05
N LEU A 51 24.26 3.13 -10.43
CA LEU A 51 24.15 3.77 -9.12
C LEU A 51 23.15 4.94 -9.11
N SER A 52 23.05 5.70 -10.20
CA SER A 52 22.12 6.83 -10.32
C SER A 52 20.67 6.35 -10.33
N SER A 53 20.36 5.35 -11.16
CA SER A 53 19.04 4.72 -11.19
C SER A 53 18.66 4.09 -9.85
N VAL A 54 19.60 3.42 -9.18
CA VAL A 54 19.37 2.83 -7.84
C VAL A 54 18.99 3.91 -6.82
N LEU A 55 19.74 5.01 -6.76
CA LEU A 55 19.44 6.11 -5.84
C LEU A 55 18.08 6.77 -6.14
N GLN A 56 17.75 6.98 -7.41
CA GLN A 56 16.45 7.51 -7.81
C GLN A 56 15.30 6.58 -7.41
N LYS A 57 15.45 5.27 -7.62
CA LYS A 57 14.46 4.27 -7.21
C LYS A 57 14.29 4.19 -5.70
N ILE A 58 15.38 4.31 -4.93
CA ILE A 58 15.33 4.35 -3.46
C ILE A 58 14.56 5.60 -2.98
N ASN A 59 14.83 6.76 -3.57
CA ASN A 59 14.09 7.98 -3.23
C ASN A 59 12.61 7.86 -3.59
N LEU A 60 12.29 7.33 -4.77
CA LEU A 60 10.91 7.11 -5.18
C LEU A 60 10.17 6.17 -4.23
N ALA A 61 10.81 5.07 -3.80
CA ALA A 61 10.25 4.14 -2.83
C ALA A 61 10.00 4.81 -1.47
N ARG A 62 10.90 5.68 -1.03
CA ARG A 62 10.75 6.46 0.20
C ARG A 62 9.57 7.44 0.09
N ASP A 63 9.47 8.19 -1.00
CA ASP A 63 8.42 9.18 -1.22
C ASP A 63 7.05 8.51 -1.31
N TYR A 64 6.98 7.37 -2.03
CA TYR A 64 5.76 6.56 -2.09
C TYR A 64 5.35 6.03 -0.71
N THR A 65 6.30 5.57 0.09
CA THR A 65 6.04 5.11 1.47
C THR A 65 5.48 6.24 2.33
N PHE A 66 6.05 7.45 2.23
CA PHE A 66 5.55 8.63 2.93
C PHE A 66 4.13 8.97 2.51
N MET A 67 3.89 9.09 1.21
CA MET A 67 2.57 9.38 0.64
C MET A 67 1.52 8.37 1.12
N LEU A 68 1.82 7.07 1.03
CA LEU A 68 0.89 5.99 1.39
C LEU A 68 0.48 6.07 2.86
N ASN A 69 1.43 6.28 3.77
CA ASN A 69 1.15 6.42 5.19
C ASN A 69 0.36 7.70 5.49
N SER A 70 0.70 8.83 4.85
CA SER A 70 0.02 10.11 5.05
C SER A 70 -1.45 10.04 4.60
N ILE A 71 -1.73 9.45 3.43
CA ILE A 71 -3.10 9.26 2.93
C ILE A 71 -3.92 8.45 3.92
N HIS A 72 -3.38 7.34 4.42
CA HIS A 72 -4.10 6.50 5.38
C HIS A 72 -4.27 7.17 6.74
N HIS A 73 -3.28 7.93 7.19
CA HIS A 73 -3.42 8.71 8.41
C HIS A 73 -4.54 9.76 8.27
N HIS A 74 -4.62 10.47 7.15
CA HIS A 74 -5.72 11.41 6.90
C HIS A 74 -7.07 10.71 6.80
N LYS A 75 -7.13 9.54 6.17
CA LYS A 75 -8.35 8.70 6.14
C LYS A 75 -8.82 8.36 7.56
N ASP A 76 -7.90 7.89 8.41
CA ASP A 76 -8.21 7.55 9.81
C ASP A 76 -8.69 8.79 10.60
N LEU A 77 -8.08 9.96 10.37
CA LEU A 77 -8.53 11.22 10.98
C LEU A 77 -9.94 11.61 10.55
N LEU A 78 -10.26 11.54 9.24
CA LEU A 78 -11.60 11.85 8.74
C LEU A 78 -12.67 10.92 9.33
N PHE A 79 -12.33 9.65 9.53
CA PHE A 79 -13.20 8.71 10.22
C PHE A 79 -13.34 9.05 11.71
N SER A 80 -12.24 9.41 12.39
CA SER A 80 -12.27 9.75 13.82
C SER A 80 -13.14 10.98 14.15
N TYR A 81 -13.24 11.92 13.20
CA TYR A 81 -14.10 13.10 13.32
C TYR A 81 -15.51 12.90 12.78
N ASN A 82 -15.88 11.67 12.39
CA ASN A 82 -17.15 11.36 11.71
C ASN A 82 -17.40 12.21 10.44
N ILE A 83 -16.34 12.71 9.80
CA ILE A 83 -16.44 13.49 8.56
C ILE A 83 -16.58 12.55 7.35
N ALA A 84 -15.96 11.38 7.41
CA ALA A 84 -16.13 10.31 6.44
C ALA A 84 -16.76 9.07 7.10
N VAL A 85 -17.57 8.33 6.34
CA VAL A 85 -18.16 7.05 6.74
C VAL A 85 -17.72 6.01 5.71
N ASP A 86 -17.21 4.87 6.16
CA ASP A 86 -16.96 3.73 5.29
C ASP A 86 -18.31 3.13 4.87
N ARG A 87 -18.77 3.43 3.65
CA ARG A 87 -20.04 2.95 3.10
C ARG A 87 -19.92 1.62 2.38
N SER A 88 -18.77 0.97 2.39
CA SER A 88 -18.55 -0.30 1.67
C SER A 88 -19.59 -1.35 2.09
N ASP A 89 -19.89 -1.43 3.38
CA ASP A 89 -20.90 -2.34 3.94
C ASP A 89 -22.33 -1.92 3.58
N GLU A 90 -22.62 -0.62 3.57
CA GLU A 90 -23.93 -0.08 3.20
C GLU A 90 -24.24 -0.33 1.71
N VAL A 91 -23.24 -0.11 0.85
CA VAL A 91 -23.31 -0.40 -0.59
C VAL A 91 -23.52 -1.90 -0.82
N THR A 92 -22.75 -2.75 -0.15
CA THR A 92 -22.89 -4.22 -0.24
C THR A 92 -24.27 -4.68 0.22
N ARG A 93 -24.79 -4.11 1.31
CA ARG A 93 -26.14 -4.40 1.82
C ARG A 93 -27.22 -3.98 0.82
N THR A 94 -27.05 -2.83 0.18
CA THR A 94 -27.99 -2.33 -0.84
C THR A 94 -27.97 -3.22 -2.08
N LEU A 95 -26.79 -3.57 -2.57
CA LEU A 95 -26.60 -4.54 -3.66
C LEU A 95 -27.26 -5.88 -3.37
N ARG A 96 -27.13 -6.40 -2.14
CA ARG A 96 -27.75 -7.67 -1.73
C ARG A 96 -29.28 -7.60 -1.77
N LYS A 97 -29.85 -6.49 -1.29
CA LYS A 97 -31.31 -6.25 -1.35
C LYS A 97 -31.80 -6.16 -2.80
N SER A 98 -31.09 -5.43 -3.65
CA SER A 98 -31.45 -5.28 -5.07
C SER A 98 -31.35 -6.61 -5.82
N ALA A 99 -30.29 -7.38 -5.61
CA ALA A 99 -30.15 -8.73 -6.18
C ALA A 99 -31.29 -9.65 -5.73
N ALA A 100 -31.59 -9.68 -4.43
CA ALA A 100 -32.67 -10.51 -3.89
C ALA A 100 -34.05 -10.13 -4.45
N SER A 101 -34.31 -8.83 -4.69
CA SER A 101 -35.59 -8.39 -5.27
C SER A 101 -35.85 -8.87 -6.70
N VAL A 102 -34.79 -9.24 -7.43
CA VAL A 102 -34.88 -9.81 -8.78
C VAL A 102 -34.61 -11.33 -8.80
N GLY A 103 -34.56 -11.97 -7.62
CA GLY A 103 -34.30 -13.41 -7.49
C GLY A 103 -32.84 -13.82 -7.72
N LEU A 104 -31.89 -12.87 -7.68
CA LEU A 104 -30.46 -13.12 -7.84
C LEU A 104 -29.73 -13.07 -6.50
N GLN A 105 -28.58 -13.73 -6.43
CA GLN A 105 -27.68 -13.69 -5.27
C GLN A 105 -26.35 -13.05 -5.66
N LEU A 106 -25.71 -12.38 -4.69
CA LEU A 106 -24.38 -11.82 -4.91
C LEU A 106 -23.33 -12.95 -4.92
N PRO A 107 -22.32 -12.87 -5.81
CA PRO A 107 -21.20 -13.81 -5.84
C PRO A 107 -20.47 -13.92 -4.49
N ASP A 108 -19.79 -15.05 -4.25
CA ASP A 108 -19.11 -15.36 -2.98
C ASP A 108 -18.10 -14.30 -2.53
N VAL A 109 -17.51 -13.57 -3.48
CA VAL A 109 -16.60 -12.43 -3.21
C VAL A 109 -17.25 -11.27 -2.43
N TYR A 110 -18.58 -11.23 -2.34
CA TYR A 110 -19.36 -10.24 -1.56
C TYR A 110 -20.01 -10.84 -0.30
N GLN A 111 -19.72 -12.10 0.03
CA GLN A 111 -20.26 -12.78 1.21
C GLN A 111 -19.32 -12.73 2.43
N SER A 112 -18.07 -12.31 2.24
CA SER A 112 -17.01 -12.19 3.26
C SER A 112 -17.03 -10.91 4.06
#